data_AF-A0A258BMH4-F1
#
_entry.id   AF-A0A258BMH4-F1
#
_cell.length_a   1.000
_cell.length_b   1.000
_cell.length_c   1.000
_cell.angle_alpha   90.00
_cell.angle_beta   90.00
_cell.angle_gamma   90.00
#
_symmetry.space_group_name_H-M   'P 1'
#
loop_
_entity.id
_entity.type
_entity.pdbx_description
1 polymer ?
#
loop_
_entity_poly.entity_id
_entity_poly.type
_entity_poly.pdbx_seq_one_letter_code
_entity_poly.pdbx_strand_id
1 'polypeptide(L)'
;YQELRAMLSQHDYIFKSETDTEVLGALIDYLYQQNGAGDLLGAIMNALKMVVGAYGIAVLSDKNPDEIIVARKGSPLIIGVSDGETYIASDASAILGYTDKVIYLNDGEVGVCRRDGVELFDIEARKLDAKTEKLEMDMQAIQKKGFEHFLLKEIYDQPETVRSTLSGRVHKDEHYVRLGGLNMTEEDLRAVRHILVVGCGTAYYAGLQAGYFVERLLDNVTLESQVASELRYRSFSLPEGTVALIVSQSGETADTLACLQELKRRGIRTVGIVNAVGSTIAREVDGGVYVHVGAEISVASTKAFTSQVAAITMFGMMVATAQGASAEQLSEYVDELDALPGEIEKVLGEYGKEVQAIAKKYAKYDNALYVGRDSLFPTALEGAL
;
A
#
# COMPACT_ATOMS: atom_id res chain seq x y z
N TYR A 1 0.51 23.80 12.72
CA TYR A 1 1.26 24.84 11.98
C TYR A 1 0.82 26.27 12.33
N GLN A 2 -0.47 26.56 12.59
CA GLN A 2 -0.96 27.93 12.88
C GLN A 2 -0.26 28.61 14.08
N GLU A 3 -0.04 27.88 15.17
CA GLU A 3 0.69 28.39 16.35
C GLU A 3 2.14 28.78 16.00
N LEU A 4 2.84 27.94 15.24
CA LEU A 4 4.19 28.22 14.75
C LEU A 4 4.22 29.42 13.81
N ARG A 5 3.23 29.55 12.92
CA ARG A 5 3.08 30.71 12.03
C ARG A 5 2.93 31.99 12.84
N ALA A 6 2.07 31.99 13.86
CA ALA A 6 1.87 33.15 14.73
C ALA A 6 3.14 33.53 15.50
N MET A 7 3.89 32.54 16.00
CA MET A 7 5.17 32.76 16.66
C MET A 7 6.22 33.36 15.71
N LEU A 8 6.37 32.81 14.50
CA LEU A 8 7.35 33.28 13.52
C LEU A 8 7.02 34.66 12.97
N SER A 9 5.74 35.01 12.83
CA SER A 9 5.32 36.37 12.47
C SER A 9 5.72 37.43 13.50
N GLN A 10 5.97 37.05 14.77
CA GLN A 10 6.52 37.94 15.80
C GLN A 10 8.04 38.13 15.67
N HIS A 11 8.70 37.31 14.84
CA HIS A 11 10.13 37.32 14.57
C HIS A 11 10.42 37.74 13.12
N ASP A 12 9.62 38.66 12.59
CA ASP A 12 9.77 39.30 11.26
C ASP A 12 9.69 38.36 10.03
N TYR A 13 9.17 37.13 10.18
CA TYR A 13 8.87 36.27 9.03
C TYR A 13 7.57 36.69 8.32
N ILE A 14 7.68 36.95 7.01
CA ILE A 14 6.53 37.28 6.14
C ILE A 14 6.20 36.05 5.27
N PHE A 15 5.03 35.47 5.51
CA PHE A 15 4.53 34.31 4.76
C PHE A 15 3.83 34.72 3.47
N LYS A 16 4.20 34.10 2.35
CA LYS A 16 3.65 34.37 1.01
C LYS A 16 2.58 33.35 0.58
N SER A 17 2.47 32.24 1.29
CA SER A 17 1.50 31.17 1.05
C SER A 17 0.64 30.92 2.29
N GLU A 18 -0.35 30.05 2.12
CA GLU A 18 -1.16 29.50 3.22
C GLU A 18 -0.76 28.07 3.58
N THR A 19 0.39 27.61 3.06
CA THR A 19 0.86 26.24 3.29
C THR A 19 1.53 26.09 4.65
N ASP A 20 1.32 24.94 5.27
CA ASP A 20 2.08 24.50 6.44
C ASP A 20 3.56 24.24 6.10
N THR A 21 3.86 23.85 4.86
CA THR A 21 5.22 23.63 4.34
C THR A 21 6.08 24.89 4.43
N GLU A 22 5.55 26.07 4.06
CA GLU A 22 6.29 27.34 4.21
C GLU A 22 6.60 27.66 5.68
N VAL A 23 5.68 27.32 6.60
CA VAL A 23 5.87 27.50 8.04
C VAL A 23 7.01 26.63 8.58
N LEU A 24 7.13 25.40 8.09
CA LEU A 24 8.25 24.52 8.44
C LEU A 24 9.58 25.07 7.91
N GLY A 25 9.62 25.53 6.65
CA GLY A 25 10.82 26.16 6.08
C GLY A 25 11.28 27.39 6.87
N ALA A 26 10.34 28.26 7.25
CA ALA A 26 10.60 29.42 8.09
C ALA A 26 11.08 29.05 9.50
N LEU A 27 10.52 27.99 10.11
CA LEU A 27 10.97 27.50 11.41
C LEU A 27 12.41 26.99 11.37
N ILE A 28 12.76 26.24 10.31
CA ILE A 28 14.13 25.74 10.10
C ILE A 28 15.10 26.91 9.95
N ASP A 29 14.77 27.92 9.13
CA ASP A 29 15.61 29.11 8.97
C ASP A 29 15.74 29.88 10.30
N TYR A 30 14.66 30.09 11.04
CA TYR A 30 14.69 30.77 12.33
C TYR A 30 15.67 30.11 13.30
N LEU A 31 15.59 28.78 13.45
CA LEU A 31 16.49 28.02 14.32
C LEU A 31 17.94 27.99 13.78
N TYR A 32 18.10 27.97 12.46
CA TYR A 32 19.41 28.06 11.83
C TYR A 32 20.11 29.39 12.12
N GLN A 33 19.39 30.51 12.06
CA GLN A 33 19.94 31.83 12.43
C GLN A 33 20.28 31.91 13.92
N GLN A 34 19.42 31.37 14.81
CA GLN A 34 19.67 31.37 16.27
C GLN A 34 20.93 30.59 16.65
N ASN A 35 21.26 29.52 15.92
CA ASN A 35 22.44 28.70 16.16
C ASN A 35 23.72 29.22 15.46
N GLY A 36 23.72 30.47 15.00
CA GLY A 36 24.89 31.10 14.36
C GLY A 36 25.12 30.69 12.90
N ALA A 37 24.11 30.11 12.23
CA ALA A 37 24.10 29.79 10.79
C ALA A 37 25.22 28.85 10.30
N GLY A 38 25.56 27.83 11.10
CA GLY A 38 26.59 26.83 10.75
C GLY A 38 26.13 25.37 10.80
N ASP A 39 24.95 25.08 11.34
CA ASP A 39 24.47 23.72 11.58
C ASP A 39 23.02 23.55 11.10
N LEU A 40 22.88 23.21 9.81
CA LEU A 40 21.58 22.97 9.19
C LEU A 40 20.90 21.71 9.77
N LEU A 41 21.68 20.65 10.03
CA LEU A 41 21.16 19.41 10.60
C LEU A 41 20.54 19.66 11.98
N GLY A 42 21.25 20.35 12.86
CA GLY A 42 20.74 20.72 14.18
C GLY A 42 19.51 21.62 14.12
N ALA A 43 19.47 22.59 13.18
CA ALA A 43 18.29 23.43 12.98
C ALA A 43 17.06 22.61 12.57
N ILE A 44 17.24 21.68 11.62
CA ILE A 44 16.18 20.77 11.18
C ILE A 44 15.73 19.88 12.34
N MET A 45 16.64 19.22 13.05
CA MET A 45 16.28 18.34 14.17
C MET A 45 15.49 19.08 15.25
N ASN A 46 15.88 20.31 15.60
CA ASN A 46 15.15 21.12 16.56
C ASN A 46 13.77 21.55 16.04
N ALA A 47 13.66 21.91 14.76
CA ALA A 47 12.37 22.21 14.14
C ALA A 47 11.43 21.00 14.20
N LEU A 48 11.96 19.81 13.87
CA LEU A 48 11.20 18.56 13.83
C LEU A 48 10.70 18.12 15.22
N LYS A 49 11.34 18.54 16.30
CA LYS A 49 10.87 18.35 17.69
C LYS A 49 9.67 19.24 18.04
N MET A 50 9.46 20.33 17.31
CA MET A 50 8.38 21.29 17.56
C MET A 50 7.14 21.05 16.70
N VAL A 51 7.27 20.29 15.60
CA VAL A 51 6.16 20.03 14.68
C VAL A 51 5.38 18.78 15.04
N VAL A 52 4.08 18.84 14.79
CA VAL A 52 3.13 17.74 15.02
C VAL A 52 2.45 17.42 13.69
N GLY A 53 2.43 16.14 13.32
CA GLY A 53 1.84 15.65 12.07
C GLY A 53 2.76 14.67 11.35
N ALA A 54 2.39 14.34 10.11
CA ALA A 54 3.19 13.56 9.19
C ALA A 54 3.99 14.47 8.24
N TYR A 55 5.17 14.05 7.85
CA TYR A 55 6.05 14.73 6.91
C TYR A 55 7.01 13.76 6.22
N GLY A 56 7.38 14.10 5.00
CA GLY A 56 8.52 13.53 4.27
C GLY A 56 9.18 14.69 3.54
N ILE A 57 10.32 15.17 4.04
CA ILE A 57 10.95 16.41 3.57
C ILE A 57 12.35 16.15 3.03
N ALA A 58 12.75 16.97 2.06
CA ALA A 58 14.12 17.12 1.60
C ALA A 58 14.46 18.62 1.65
N VAL A 59 15.47 18.97 2.45
CA VAL A 59 15.87 20.34 2.74
C VAL A 59 17.28 20.57 2.20
N LEU A 60 17.46 21.69 1.50
CA LEU A 60 18.73 22.12 0.94
C LEU A 60 18.99 23.58 1.30
N SER A 61 20.27 23.95 1.39
CA SER A 61 20.69 25.33 1.56
C SER A 61 21.60 25.75 0.40
N ASP A 62 21.39 26.95 -0.14
CA ASP A 62 22.27 27.56 -1.14
C ASP A 62 23.70 27.81 -0.62
N LYS A 63 23.86 27.87 0.71
CA LYS A 63 25.16 27.98 1.38
C LYS A 63 25.91 26.66 1.44
N ASN A 64 25.22 25.52 1.34
CA ASN A 64 25.81 24.20 1.33
C ASN A 64 25.13 23.31 0.26
N PRO A 65 25.43 23.54 -1.03
CA PRO A 65 24.73 22.87 -2.14
C PRO A 65 25.09 21.39 -2.29
N ASP A 66 26.15 20.92 -1.61
CA ASP A 66 26.65 19.55 -1.71
C ASP A 66 25.94 18.55 -0.78
N GLU A 67 24.98 19.03 0.03
CA GLU A 67 24.19 18.18 0.92
C GLU A 67 22.68 18.44 0.81
N ILE A 68 21.92 17.36 0.95
CA ILE A 68 20.46 17.40 1.11
C ILE A 68 20.13 16.65 2.39
N ILE A 69 19.42 17.32 3.30
CA ILE A 69 18.99 16.71 4.56
C ILE A 69 17.54 16.28 4.40
N VAL A 70 17.29 14.99 4.59
CA VAL A 70 15.98 14.39 4.47
C VAL A 70 15.45 13.97 5.84
N ALA A 71 14.15 14.01 6.04
CA ALA A 71 13.54 13.52 7.28
C ALA A 71 12.16 12.94 7.04
N ARG A 72 11.81 11.90 7.81
CA ARG A 72 10.58 11.13 7.62
C ARG A 72 9.80 10.98 8.93
N LYS A 73 8.48 11.17 8.87
CA LYS A 73 7.52 10.74 9.88
C LYS A 73 6.15 10.54 9.22
N GLY A 74 5.70 9.31 9.05
CA GLY A 74 4.39 8.97 8.48
C GLY A 74 4.29 9.04 6.95
N SER A 75 4.95 10.00 6.28
CA SER A 75 4.99 10.03 4.80
C SER A 75 6.20 9.25 4.27
N PRO A 76 6.07 8.48 3.17
CA PRO A 76 7.16 7.66 2.65
C PRO A 76 8.31 8.52 2.11
N LEU A 77 9.53 8.05 2.34
CA LEU A 77 10.75 8.65 1.82
C LEU A 77 11.82 7.56 1.63
N ILE A 78 12.40 7.53 0.44
CA ILE A 78 13.37 6.52 0.00
C ILE A 78 14.59 7.22 -0.60
N ILE A 79 15.77 6.71 -0.27
CA ILE A 79 17.04 7.20 -0.81
C ILE A 79 17.64 6.13 -1.72
N GLY A 80 17.84 6.44 -2.99
CA GLY A 80 18.59 5.63 -3.93
C GLY A 80 20.09 5.93 -3.84
N VAL A 81 20.92 4.90 -3.79
CA VAL A 81 22.37 5.03 -3.71
C VAL A 81 23.01 4.42 -4.95
N SER A 82 23.93 5.14 -5.58
CA SER A 82 24.72 4.66 -6.72
C SER A 82 26.18 5.09 -6.56
N ASP A 83 27.04 4.75 -7.51
CA ASP A 83 28.45 5.14 -7.45
C ASP A 83 28.61 6.64 -7.73
N GLY A 84 28.82 7.41 -6.67
CA GLY A 84 29.01 8.85 -6.76
C GLY A 84 27.75 9.64 -7.09
N GLU A 85 26.55 9.10 -6.86
CA GLU A 85 25.28 9.84 -6.88
C GLU A 85 24.27 9.28 -5.88
N THR A 86 23.48 10.18 -5.30
CA THR A 86 22.39 9.86 -4.37
C THR A 86 21.09 10.48 -4.87
N TYR A 87 20.01 9.69 -4.86
CA TYR A 87 18.69 10.05 -5.35
C TYR A 87 17.70 10.04 -4.19
N ILE A 88 16.77 10.98 -4.14
CA ILE A 88 15.75 11.06 -3.07
C ILE A 88 14.39 11.11 -3.73
N ALA A 89 13.48 10.25 -3.29
CA ALA A 89 12.10 10.23 -3.77
C ALA A 89 11.13 9.82 -2.67
N SER A 90 9.84 10.05 -2.89
CA SER A 90 8.77 9.49 -2.05
C SER A 90 8.39 8.06 -2.45
N ASP A 91 8.80 7.61 -3.65
CA ASP A 91 8.44 6.32 -4.23
C ASP A 91 9.63 5.71 -5.00
N ALA A 92 9.77 4.39 -4.93
CA ALA A 92 10.86 3.66 -5.56
C ALA A 92 10.86 3.77 -7.10
N SER A 93 9.69 3.91 -7.73
CA SER A 93 9.56 3.99 -9.19
C SER A 93 10.30 5.18 -9.80
N ALA A 94 10.44 6.28 -9.06
CA ALA A 94 11.21 7.45 -9.49
C ALA A 94 12.73 7.21 -9.48
N ILE A 95 13.20 6.17 -8.77
CA ILE A 95 14.62 5.85 -8.59
C ILE A 95 15.07 4.70 -9.49
N LEU A 96 14.16 3.79 -9.87
CA LEU A 96 14.49 2.56 -10.61
C LEU A 96 15.29 2.75 -11.90
N GLY A 97 15.14 3.89 -12.57
CA GLY A 97 15.91 4.21 -13.79
C GLY A 97 17.38 4.55 -13.52
N TYR A 98 17.75 4.82 -12.27
CA TYR A 98 19.07 5.31 -11.87
C TYR A 98 19.83 4.29 -11.01
N THR A 99 19.15 3.63 -10.08
CA THR A 99 19.76 2.61 -9.21
C THR A 99 18.72 1.61 -8.70
N ASP A 100 19.17 0.38 -8.47
CA ASP A 100 18.41 -0.66 -7.79
C ASP A 100 18.76 -0.77 -6.31
N LYS A 101 19.66 0.06 -5.78
CA LYS A 101 20.05 0.06 -4.37
C LYS A 101 19.39 1.21 -3.63
N VAL A 102 18.65 0.91 -2.57
CA VAL A 102 17.87 1.89 -1.81
C VAL A 102 18.04 1.76 -0.31
N ILE A 103 17.78 2.85 0.40
CA ILE A 103 17.69 2.94 1.85
C ILE A 103 16.28 3.46 2.16
N TYR A 104 15.51 2.69 2.92
CA TYR A 104 14.20 3.11 3.43
C TYR A 104 14.38 3.80 4.77
N LEU A 105 13.89 5.04 4.90
CA LEU A 105 13.85 5.72 6.19
C LEU A 105 12.72 5.16 7.05
N ASN A 106 12.94 5.04 8.35
CA ASN A 106 11.88 4.83 9.34
C ASN A 106 11.38 6.16 9.90
N ASP A 107 10.26 6.10 10.60
CA ASP A 107 9.69 7.28 11.26
C ASP A 107 10.62 7.82 12.35
N GLY A 108 10.88 9.13 12.29
CA GLY A 108 11.81 9.82 13.17
C GLY A 108 13.27 9.78 12.73
N GLU A 109 13.57 9.17 11.58
CA GLU A 109 14.91 9.16 11.01
C GLU A 109 15.17 10.40 10.14
N VAL A 110 16.42 10.85 10.18
CA VAL A 110 16.97 11.98 9.42
C VAL A 110 18.19 11.47 8.66
N GLY A 111 18.24 11.73 7.35
CA GLY A 111 19.35 11.35 6.49
C GLY A 111 20.11 12.57 5.98
N VAL A 112 21.43 12.60 6.14
CA VAL A 112 22.29 13.56 5.47
C VAL A 112 22.80 12.91 4.18
N CYS A 113 22.28 13.36 3.05
CA CYS A 113 22.56 12.79 1.74
C CYS A 113 23.61 13.65 1.04
N ARG A 114 24.72 13.02 0.66
CA ARG A 114 25.77 13.63 -0.17
C ARG A 114 25.98 12.78 -1.42
N ARG A 115 26.80 13.28 -2.33
CA ARG A 115 27.14 12.57 -3.56
C ARG A 115 27.80 11.20 -3.29
N ASP A 116 28.61 11.10 -2.24
CA ASP A 116 29.45 9.95 -1.91
C ASP A 116 28.86 9.04 -0.82
N GLY A 117 27.72 9.39 -0.23
CA GLY A 117 27.08 8.54 0.77
C GLY A 117 25.95 9.19 1.54
N VAL A 118 25.38 8.37 2.42
CA VAL A 118 24.25 8.74 3.28
C VAL A 118 24.61 8.44 4.73
N GLU A 119 24.43 9.42 5.60
CA GLU A 119 24.51 9.24 7.05
C GLU A 119 23.12 9.34 7.67
N LEU A 120 22.73 8.35 8.48
CA LEU A 120 21.43 8.33 9.15
C LEU A 120 21.58 8.70 10.63
N PHE A 121 20.57 9.41 11.13
CA PHE A 121 20.43 9.83 12.51
C PHE A 121 18.98 9.65 12.96
N ASP A 122 18.78 9.47 14.26
CA ASP A 122 17.45 9.69 14.85
C ASP A 122 17.24 11.16 15.23
N ILE A 123 16.02 11.48 15.69
CA ILE A 123 15.64 12.83 16.12
C ILE A 123 16.47 13.35 17.31
N GLU A 124 17.16 12.48 18.04
CA GLU A 124 18.06 12.83 19.16
C GLU A 124 19.53 12.93 18.73
N ALA A 125 19.78 13.04 17.41
CA ALA A 125 21.09 13.15 16.80
C ALA A 125 22.01 11.94 17.04
N ARG A 126 21.46 10.76 17.37
CA ARG A 126 22.24 9.53 17.49
C ARG A 126 22.38 8.90 16.10
N LYS A 127 23.61 8.53 15.75
CA LYS A 127 23.92 7.90 14.46
C LYS A 127 23.27 6.51 14.36
N LEU A 128 22.69 6.22 13.20
CA LEU A 128 22.03 4.96 12.87
C LEU A 128 22.78 4.24 11.75
N ASP A 129 22.62 2.91 11.69
CA ASP A 129 23.18 2.11 10.60
C ASP A 129 22.30 2.20 9.36
N ALA A 130 22.88 2.64 8.24
CA ALA A 130 22.21 2.62 6.94
C ALA A 130 22.19 1.19 6.38
N LYS A 131 21.00 0.64 6.18
CA LYS A 131 20.81 -0.64 5.50
C LYS A 131 20.42 -0.40 4.05
N THR A 132 21.27 -0.83 3.12
CA THR A 132 20.97 -0.79 1.70
C THR A 132 20.28 -2.08 1.28
N GLU A 133 19.14 -1.93 0.62
CA GLU A 133 18.32 -3.01 0.07
C GLU A 133 18.30 -2.93 -1.45
N LYS A 134 18.05 -4.06 -2.11
CA LYS A 134 17.91 -4.10 -3.58
C LYS A 134 16.42 -4.02 -3.94
N LEU A 135 16.05 -3.08 -4.81
CA LEU A 135 14.72 -2.99 -5.40
C LEU A 135 14.50 -4.17 -6.34
N GLU A 136 13.52 -4.99 -6.01
CA GLU A 136 13.01 -6.07 -6.87
C GLU A 136 11.84 -5.58 -7.73
N MET A 137 12.01 -4.48 -8.47
CA MET A 137 11.01 -4.01 -9.44
C MET A 137 11.55 -4.08 -10.86
N ASP A 138 10.76 -4.69 -11.76
CA ASP A 138 11.08 -4.83 -13.18
C ASP A 138 10.78 -3.53 -13.95
N MET A 139 11.79 -2.93 -14.56
CA MET A 139 11.68 -1.76 -15.43
C MET A 139 10.71 -1.96 -16.62
N GLN A 140 10.46 -3.19 -17.04
CA GLN A 140 9.44 -3.47 -18.08
C GLN A 140 8.01 -3.31 -17.55
N ALA A 141 7.79 -3.44 -16.24
CA ALA A 141 6.46 -3.33 -15.63
C ALA A 141 5.91 -1.89 -15.71
N ILE A 142 6.80 -0.89 -15.70
CA ILE A 142 6.47 0.54 -15.75
C ILE A 142 6.38 1.12 -17.18
N GLN A 143 6.55 0.30 -18.23
CA GLN A 143 6.39 0.73 -19.61
C GLN A 143 4.98 0.45 -20.13
N LYS A 144 4.47 1.27 -21.06
CA LYS A 144 3.13 1.06 -21.65
C LYS A 144 3.02 -0.15 -22.58
N LYS A 145 4.13 -0.83 -22.94
CA LYS A 145 4.15 -2.03 -23.81
C LYS A 145 3.30 -1.91 -25.10
N GLY A 146 3.25 -0.72 -25.70
CA GLY A 146 2.48 -0.47 -26.93
C GLY A 146 1.01 -0.07 -26.72
N PHE A 147 0.50 -0.05 -25.50
CA PHE A 147 -0.83 0.49 -25.17
C PHE A 147 -0.81 2.03 -25.10
N GLU A 148 -1.97 2.64 -25.36
CA GLU A 148 -2.12 4.11 -25.34
C GLU A 148 -2.04 4.69 -23.91
N HIS A 149 -2.63 3.97 -22.95
CA HIS A 149 -2.74 4.36 -21.55
C HIS A 149 -2.33 3.22 -20.62
N PHE A 150 -1.83 3.57 -19.43
CA PHE A 150 -1.51 2.59 -18.38
C PHE A 150 -2.76 1.83 -17.92
N LEU A 151 -3.90 2.51 -17.76
CA LEU A 151 -5.17 1.85 -17.42
C LEU A 151 -5.51 0.71 -18.40
N LEU A 152 -5.40 0.97 -19.71
CA LEU A 152 -5.67 -0.05 -20.72
C LEU A 152 -4.66 -1.20 -20.63
N LYS A 153 -3.36 -0.89 -20.52
CA LYS A 153 -2.34 -1.92 -20.31
C LYS A 153 -2.65 -2.78 -19.09
N GLU A 154 -2.96 -2.16 -17.96
CA GLU A 154 -3.13 -2.83 -16.68
C GLU A 154 -4.39 -3.68 -16.62
N ILE A 155 -5.46 -3.28 -17.32
CA ILE A 155 -6.62 -4.14 -17.59
C ILE A 155 -6.19 -5.40 -18.36
N TYR A 156 -5.34 -5.26 -19.38
CA TYR A 156 -4.86 -6.37 -20.21
C TYR A 156 -3.74 -7.21 -19.57
N ASP A 157 -3.05 -6.67 -18.56
CA ASP A 157 -2.05 -7.41 -17.77
C ASP A 157 -2.72 -8.40 -16.79
N GLN A 158 -4.04 -8.27 -16.52
CA GLN A 158 -4.75 -9.05 -15.50
C GLN A 158 -4.58 -10.58 -15.58
N PRO A 159 -4.62 -11.23 -16.76
CA PRO A 159 -4.36 -12.67 -16.84
C PRO A 159 -3.00 -13.06 -16.25
N GLU A 160 -1.94 -12.34 -16.60
CA GLU A 160 -0.59 -12.63 -16.11
C GLU A 160 -0.41 -12.25 -14.64
N THR A 161 -1.03 -11.15 -14.19
CA THR A 161 -0.89 -10.71 -12.80
C THR A 161 -1.64 -11.63 -11.85
N VAL A 162 -2.86 -12.07 -12.21
CA VAL A 162 -3.59 -13.06 -11.42
C VAL A 162 -2.83 -14.39 -11.45
N ARG A 163 -2.29 -14.82 -12.59
CA ARG A 163 -1.43 -16.02 -12.65
C ARG A 163 -0.23 -15.92 -11.70
N SER A 164 0.40 -14.75 -11.63
CA SER A 164 1.51 -14.48 -10.70
C SER A 164 1.07 -14.52 -9.23
N THR A 165 -0.14 -14.03 -8.95
CA THR A 165 -0.75 -14.14 -7.62
C THR A 165 -1.06 -15.58 -7.23
N LEU A 166 -1.42 -16.46 -8.16
CA LEU A 166 -1.78 -17.85 -7.89
C LEU A 166 -0.58 -18.81 -7.90
N SER A 167 0.46 -18.47 -8.67
CA SER A 167 1.64 -19.31 -8.87
C SER A 167 2.31 -19.69 -7.56
N GLY A 168 2.51 -21.01 -7.36
CA GLY A 168 3.11 -21.56 -6.14
C GLY A 168 2.22 -21.51 -4.89
N ARG A 169 0.97 -21.05 -5.03
CA ARG A 169 -0.02 -20.98 -3.95
C ARG A 169 -1.25 -21.83 -4.22
N VAL A 170 -1.61 -22.05 -5.48
CA VAL A 170 -2.66 -22.99 -5.89
C VAL A 170 -2.01 -24.32 -6.27
N HIS A 171 -2.41 -25.41 -5.61
CA HIS A 171 -1.92 -26.77 -5.85
C HIS A 171 -3.08 -27.61 -6.39
N LYS A 172 -3.21 -27.60 -7.72
CA LYS A 172 -4.38 -28.17 -8.41
C LYS A 172 -4.50 -29.67 -8.21
N ASP A 173 -3.41 -30.40 -8.40
CA ASP A 173 -3.40 -31.87 -8.35
C ASP A 173 -3.76 -32.39 -6.95
N GLU A 174 -3.41 -31.64 -5.90
CA GLU A 174 -3.69 -31.96 -4.51
C GLU A 174 -4.92 -31.23 -3.92
N HIS A 175 -5.61 -30.41 -4.72
CA HIS A 175 -6.79 -29.63 -4.35
C HIS A 175 -6.65 -28.82 -3.05
N TYR A 176 -5.52 -28.12 -2.88
CA TYR A 176 -5.34 -27.19 -1.77
C TYR A 176 -4.70 -25.87 -2.19
N VAL A 177 -4.80 -24.88 -1.31
CA VAL A 177 -4.09 -23.60 -1.46
C VAL A 177 -3.20 -23.32 -0.26
N ARG A 178 -2.11 -22.60 -0.50
CA ARG A 178 -1.16 -22.21 0.54
C ARG A 178 -0.60 -20.82 0.27
N LEU A 179 -0.89 -19.91 1.19
CA LEU A 179 -0.25 -18.59 1.26
C LEU A 179 0.95 -18.67 2.20
N GLY A 180 2.15 -18.41 1.66
CA GLY A 180 3.35 -18.18 2.46
C GLY A 180 3.33 -16.84 3.17
N GLY A 181 4.19 -16.66 4.17
CA GLY A 181 4.41 -15.36 4.82
C GLY A 181 3.35 -14.91 5.83
N LEU A 182 2.29 -15.70 6.07
CA LEU A 182 1.23 -15.35 7.02
C LEU A 182 1.70 -15.30 8.48
N ASN A 183 2.79 -16.01 8.82
CA ASN A 183 3.28 -16.16 10.20
C ASN A 183 2.20 -16.66 11.17
N MET A 184 1.35 -17.57 10.70
CA MET A 184 0.28 -18.22 11.45
C MET A 184 0.46 -19.73 11.41
N THR A 185 0.27 -20.40 12.54
CA THR A 185 0.25 -21.86 12.60
C THR A 185 -1.11 -22.42 12.15
N GLU A 186 -1.20 -23.74 11.99
CA GLU A 186 -2.50 -24.40 11.76
C GLU A 186 -3.47 -24.19 12.92
N GLU A 187 -2.97 -24.14 14.17
CA GLU A 187 -3.80 -23.82 15.33
C GLU A 187 -4.32 -22.38 15.28
N ASP A 188 -3.48 -21.41 14.88
CA ASP A 188 -3.92 -20.02 14.71
C ASP A 188 -5.04 -19.93 13.67
N LEU A 189 -4.88 -20.59 12.51
CA LEU A 189 -5.90 -20.63 11.44
C LEU A 189 -7.19 -21.34 11.90
N ARG A 190 -7.07 -22.44 12.64
CA ARG A 190 -8.23 -23.16 13.19
C ARG A 190 -8.99 -22.34 14.24
N ALA A 191 -8.32 -21.44 14.94
CA ALA A 191 -8.93 -20.56 15.95
C ALA A 191 -9.66 -19.35 15.36
N VAL A 192 -9.50 -19.06 14.05
CA VAL A 192 -10.18 -17.94 13.39
C VAL A 192 -11.70 -18.13 13.46
N ARG A 193 -12.40 -17.09 13.94
CA ARG A 193 -13.88 -17.01 13.98
C ARG A 193 -14.41 -15.77 13.29
N HIS A 194 -13.54 -14.81 13.01
CA HIS A 194 -13.91 -13.57 12.35
C HIS A 194 -12.75 -13.07 11.48
N ILE A 195 -13.04 -12.76 10.22
CA ILE A 195 -12.10 -12.18 9.26
C ILE A 195 -12.55 -10.73 9.01
N LEU A 196 -11.76 -9.77 9.48
CA LEU A 196 -12.02 -8.36 9.28
C LEU A 196 -11.15 -7.83 8.13
N VAL A 197 -11.74 -7.54 6.98
CA VAL A 197 -11.05 -6.91 5.85
C VAL A 197 -11.10 -5.39 6.00
N VAL A 198 -9.94 -4.73 6.01
CA VAL A 198 -9.83 -3.27 6.13
C VAL A 198 -9.09 -2.70 4.93
N GLY A 199 -9.75 -1.79 4.22
CA GLY A 199 -9.20 -1.12 3.03
C GLY A 199 -10.01 0.14 2.67
N CYS A 200 -9.58 0.85 1.63
CA CYS A 200 -10.30 2.01 1.08
C CYS A 200 -10.64 1.78 -0.39
N GLY A 201 -11.80 2.29 -0.84
CA GLY A 201 -12.24 2.21 -2.24
C GLY A 201 -12.26 0.77 -2.76
N THR A 202 -11.60 0.54 -3.90
CA THR A 202 -11.46 -0.77 -4.54
C THR A 202 -10.97 -1.89 -3.60
N ALA A 203 -10.05 -1.60 -2.66
CA ALA A 203 -9.57 -2.60 -1.71
C ALA A 203 -10.66 -3.06 -0.71
N TYR A 204 -11.58 -2.16 -0.36
CA TYR A 204 -12.76 -2.51 0.43
C TYR A 204 -13.73 -3.37 -0.40
N TYR A 205 -13.96 -3.04 -1.67
CA TYR A 205 -14.80 -3.85 -2.56
C TYR A 205 -14.22 -5.24 -2.82
N ALA A 206 -12.89 -5.40 -2.84
CA ALA A 206 -12.26 -6.71 -2.93
C ALA A 206 -12.64 -7.62 -1.75
N GLY A 207 -12.71 -7.05 -0.53
CA GLY A 207 -13.19 -7.75 0.65
C GLY A 207 -14.65 -8.18 0.54
N LEU A 208 -15.53 -7.28 0.07
CA LEU A 208 -16.94 -7.62 -0.16
C LEU A 208 -17.09 -8.75 -1.18
N GLN A 209 -16.36 -8.68 -2.31
CA GLN A 209 -16.40 -9.70 -3.35
C GLN A 209 -15.93 -11.06 -2.84
N ALA A 210 -14.82 -11.09 -2.10
CA ALA A 210 -14.28 -12.33 -1.55
C ALA A 210 -15.20 -12.95 -0.48
N GLY A 211 -15.94 -12.14 0.29
CA GLY A 211 -16.93 -12.61 1.27
C GLY A 211 -17.95 -13.58 0.66
N TYR A 212 -18.48 -13.28 -0.53
CA TYR A 212 -19.42 -14.16 -1.23
C TYR A 212 -18.87 -15.55 -1.57
N PHE A 213 -17.54 -15.68 -1.69
CA PHE A 213 -16.88 -16.96 -1.96
C PHE A 213 -16.49 -17.66 -0.66
N VAL A 214 -15.88 -16.92 0.27
CA VAL A 214 -15.30 -17.47 1.49
C VAL A 214 -16.36 -17.91 2.49
N GLU A 215 -17.46 -17.17 2.65
CA GLU A 215 -18.50 -17.51 3.62
C GLU A 215 -19.23 -18.81 3.26
N ARG A 216 -19.22 -19.21 1.99
CA ARG A 216 -19.77 -20.51 1.53
C ARG A 216 -18.93 -21.71 1.98
N LEU A 217 -17.67 -21.48 2.35
CA LEU A 217 -16.73 -22.50 2.81
C LEU A 217 -16.64 -22.57 4.35
N LEU A 218 -17.19 -21.58 5.06
CA LEU A 218 -16.97 -21.38 6.48
C LEU A 218 -18.27 -21.17 7.24
N ASP A 219 -18.82 -22.24 7.81
CA ASP A 219 -20.10 -22.18 8.55
C ASP A 219 -20.04 -21.36 9.85
N ASN A 220 -18.84 -21.19 10.44
CA ASN A 220 -18.64 -20.57 11.76
C ASN A 220 -17.65 -19.41 11.74
N VAL A 221 -17.36 -18.85 10.57
CA VAL A 221 -16.48 -17.69 10.42
C VAL A 221 -17.23 -16.61 9.65
N THR A 222 -17.33 -15.42 10.23
CA THR A 222 -17.87 -14.26 9.52
C THR A 222 -16.75 -13.52 8.79
N LEU A 223 -17.00 -13.07 7.55
CA LEU A 223 -16.10 -12.19 6.83
C LEU A 223 -16.75 -10.80 6.70
N GLU A 224 -16.21 -9.83 7.42
CA GLU A 224 -16.70 -8.45 7.38
C GLU A 224 -15.68 -7.56 6.67
N SER A 225 -16.14 -6.73 5.74
CA SER A 225 -15.31 -5.68 5.15
C SER A 225 -15.69 -4.31 5.70
N GLN A 226 -14.67 -3.48 5.99
CA GLN A 226 -14.82 -2.16 6.57
C GLN A 226 -14.00 -1.12 5.80
N VAL A 227 -14.64 0.02 5.52
CA VAL A 227 -13.96 1.19 4.94
C VAL A 227 -13.08 1.82 6.03
N ALA A 228 -11.76 1.86 5.80
CA ALA A 228 -10.80 2.27 6.83
C ALA A 228 -11.01 3.73 7.29
N SER A 229 -11.38 4.62 6.37
CA SER A 229 -11.65 6.03 6.67
C SER A 229 -12.78 6.22 7.68
N GLU A 230 -13.77 5.33 7.71
CA GLU A 230 -14.87 5.37 8.70
C GLU A 230 -14.50 4.61 9.97
N LEU A 231 -13.86 3.44 9.82
CA LEU A 231 -13.50 2.58 10.95
C LEU A 231 -12.58 3.29 11.95
N ARG A 232 -11.64 4.10 11.48
CA ARG A 232 -10.66 4.80 12.33
C ARG A 232 -11.27 5.84 13.28
N TYR A 233 -12.48 6.35 12.99
CA TYR A 233 -13.10 7.44 13.77
C TYR A 233 -14.22 6.97 14.70
N ARG A 234 -14.59 5.68 14.67
CA ARG A 234 -15.65 5.14 15.51
C ARG A 234 -15.13 4.10 16.48
N SER A 235 -15.83 3.95 17.60
CA SER A 235 -15.68 2.76 18.44
C SER A 235 -16.26 1.55 17.71
N PHE A 236 -15.53 0.44 17.68
CA PHE A 236 -15.98 -0.82 17.11
C PHE A 236 -15.57 -1.99 18.02
N SER A 237 -16.42 -3.00 18.08
CA SER A 237 -16.16 -4.25 18.80
C SER A 237 -15.43 -5.24 17.89
N LEU A 238 -14.53 -6.01 18.47
CA LEU A 238 -13.80 -7.07 17.78
C LEU A 238 -14.20 -8.41 18.41
N PRO A 239 -14.90 -9.29 17.67
CA PRO A 239 -15.19 -10.65 18.11
C PRO A 239 -13.93 -11.42 18.52
N GLU A 240 -14.10 -12.40 19.41
CA GLU A 240 -13.02 -13.35 19.70
C GLU A 240 -12.63 -14.13 18.45
N GLY A 241 -11.35 -14.45 18.29
CA GLY A 241 -10.84 -15.11 17.08
C GLY A 241 -10.81 -14.22 15.84
N THR A 242 -10.78 -12.90 16.00
CA THR A 242 -10.61 -11.95 14.88
C THR A 242 -9.19 -11.98 14.33
N VAL A 243 -9.08 -12.12 13.01
CA VAL A 243 -7.88 -11.78 12.22
C VAL A 243 -8.23 -10.64 11.29
N ALA A 244 -7.38 -9.62 11.23
CA ALA A 244 -7.56 -8.48 10.34
C ALA A 244 -6.73 -8.61 9.07
N LEU A 245 -7.38 -8.62 7.92
CA LEU A 245 -6.75 -8.52 6.60
C LEU A 245 -6.63 -7.05 6.22
N ILE A 246 -5.40 -6.53 6.17
CA ILE A 246 -5.09 -5.15 5.82
C ILE A 246 -4.76 -5.07 4.34
N VAL A 247 -5.68 -4.52 3.55
CA VAL A 247 -5.62 -4.56 2.08
C VAL A 247 -5.26 -3.18 1.53
N SER A 248 -4.14 -3.09 0.82
CA SER A 248 -3.71 -1.85 0.18
C SER A 248 -2.78 -2.14 -0.99
N GLN A 249 -3.07 -1.56 -2.16
CA GLN A 249 -2.18 -1.67 -3.32
C GLN A 249 -0.82 -1.01 -3.04
N SER A 250 -0.83 0.24 -2.56
CA SER A 250 0.39 0.99 -2.31
C SER A 250 1.09 0.59 -1.02
N GLY A 251 0.35 0.03 -0.05
CA GLY A 251 0.86 -0.20 1.29
C GLY A 251 1.12 1.08 2.09
N GLU A 252 0.65 2.23 1.59
CA GLU A 252 0.86 3.56 2.19
C GLU A 252 -0.45 4.32 2.45
N THR A 253 -1.62 3.68 2.24
CA THR A 253 -2.93 4.31 2.45
C THR A 253 -3.10 4.72 3.91
N ALA A 254 -3.09 6.03 4.20
CA ALA A 254 -3.02 6.57 5.56
C ALA A 254 -4.15 6.11 6.49
N ASP A 255 -5.39 6.05 6.01
CA ASP A 255 -6.53 5.57 6.81
C ASP A 255 -6.38 4.07 7.15
N THR A 256 -5.95 3.27 6.17
CA THR A 256 -5.69 1.84 6.34
C THR A 256 -4.55 1.59 7.33
N LEU A 257 -3.46 2.38 7.24
CA LEU A 257 -2.34 2.32 8.18
C LEU A 257 -2.77 2.70 9.60
N ALA A 258 -3.60 3.74 9.76
CA ALA A 258 -4.12 4.12 11.07
C ALA A 258 -4.98 3.02 11.70
N CYS A 259 -5.83 2.34 10.90
CA CYS A 259 -6.58 1.18 11.37
C CYS A 259 -5.68 0.01 11.77
N LEU A 260 -4.64 -0.30 10.98
CA LEU A 260 -3.64 -1.32 11.29
C LEU A 260 -3.00 -1.05 12.67
N GLN A 261 -2.52 0.16 12.91
CA GLN A 261 -1.90 0.54 14.18
C GLN A 261 -2.85 0.37 15.37
N GLU A 262 -4.13 0.76 15.21
CA GLU A 262 -5.15 0.57 16.25
C GLU A 262 -5.46 -0.90 16.51
N LEU A 263 -5.58 -1.72 15.47
CA LEU A 263 -5.83 -3.16 15.59
C LEU A 263 -4.67 -3.87 16.30
N LYS A 264 -3.43 -3.51 15.96
CA LYS A 264 -2.23 -4.01 16.67
C LYS A 264 -2.22 -3.59 18.13
N ARG A 265 -2.57 -2.33 18.44
CA ARG A 265 -2.67 -1.84 19.83
C ARG A 265 -3.68 -2.65 20.65
N ARG A 266 -4.73 -3.18 20.01
CA ARG A 266 -5.73 -4.07 20.63
C ARG A 266 -5.34 -5.55 20.66
N GLY A 267 -4.15 -5.90 20.18
CA GLY A 267 -3.67 -7.27 20.14
C GLY A 267 -4.33 -8.15 19.08
N ILE A 268 -4.95 -7.55 18.06
CA ILE A 268 -5.52 -8.31 16.93
C ILE A 268 -4.39 -8.72 15.99
N ARG A 269 -4.43 -9.96 15.54
CA ARG A 269 -3.50 -10.46 14.52
C ARG A 269 -3.79 -9.77 13.18
N THR A 270 -2.75 -9.24 12.56
CA THR A 270 -2.84 -8.47 11.31
C THR A 270 -2.08 -9.15 10.18
N VAL A 271 -2.75 -9.33 9.04
CA VAL A 271 -2.20 -9.94 7.83
C VAL A 271 -2.30 -8.94 6.68
N GLY A 272 -1.18 -8.56 6.08
CA GLY A 272 -1.16 -7.65 4.93
C GLY A 272 -1.46 -8.36 3.61
N ILE A 273 -2.35 -7.80 2.80
CA ILE A 273 -2.52 -8.15 1.39
C ILE A 273 -2.12 -6.92 0.58
N VAL A 274 -0.87 -6.91 0.16
CA VAL A 274 -0.19 -5.72 -0.36
C VAL A 274 0.49 -5.99 -1.68
N ASN A 275 0.73 -4.97 -2.49
CA ASN A 275 1.49 -5.13 -3.73
C ASN A 275 2.92 -4.57 -3.61
N ALA A 276 3.10 -3.43 -2.94
CA ALA A 276 4.40 -2.78 -2.79
C ALA A 276 5.26 -3.45 -1.70
N VAL A 277 6.38 -4.05 -2.14
CA VAL A 277 7.41 -4.62 -1.26
C VAL A 277 8.08 -3.53 -0.44
N GLY A 278 8.26 -3.76 0.87
CA GLY A 278 8.90 -2.80 1.78
C GLY A 278 8.04 -1.60 2.18
N SER A 279 6.79 -1.51 1.68
CA SER A 279 5.83 -0.49 2.11
C SER A 279 5.59 -0.49 3.62
N THR A 280 5.12 0.64 4.14
CA THR A 280 4.89 0.84 5.59
C THR A 280 3.92 -0.20 6.14
N ILE A 281 2.79 -0.46 5.47
CA ILE A 281 1.86 -1.52 5.88
C ILE A 281 2.55 -2.89 5.86
N ALA A 282 3.33 -3.21 4.82
CA ALA A 282 4.02 -4.50 4.72
C ALA A 282 5.02 -4.74 5.86
N ARG A 283 5.67 -3.67 6.35
CA ARG A 283 6.61 -3.74 7.49
C ARG A 283 5.90 -3.80 8.83
N GLU A 284 4.70 -3.22 8.96
CA GLU A 284 3.98 -3.13 10.23
C GLU A 284 3.07 -4.34 10.52
N VAL A 285 2.57 -5.08 9.52
CA VAL A 285 1.72 -6.27 9.73
C VAL A 285 2.49 -7.44 10.36
N ASP A 286 1.78 -8.37 11.02
CA ASP A 286 2.41 -9.54 11.68
C ASP A 286 2.81 -10.64 10.69
N GLY A 287 2.19 -10.64 9.52
CA GLY A 287 2.47 -11.50 8.37
C GLY A 287 1.72 -10.97 7.15
N GLY A 288 1.91 -11.56 5.98
CA GLY A 288 1.22 -11.07 4.79
C GLY A 288 1.57 -11.80 3.50
N VAL A 289 0.87 -11.40 2.46
CA VAL A 289 1.03 -11.88 1.09
C VAL A 289 1.22 -10.69 0.17
N TYR A 290 2.26 -10.79 -0.65
CA TYR A 290 2.42 -9.93 -1.80
C TYR A 290 1.61 -10.48 -2.98
N VAL A 291 0.71 -9.66 -3.54
CA VAL A 291 -0.08 -10.07 -4.71
C VAL A 291 0.73 -10.11 -6.01
N HIS A 292 1.92 -9.48 -6.03
CA HIS A 292 2.85 -9.46 -7.17
C HIS A 292 2.22 -9.05 -8.50
N VAL A 293 1.37 -8.02 -8.49
CA VAL A 293 0.76 -7.49 -9.73
C VAL A 293 1.70 -6.54 -10.48
N GLY A 294 2.92 -6.35 -9.96
CA GLY A 294 3.88 -5.36 -10.44
C GLY A 294 3.41 -3.93 -10.18
N ALA A 295 4.15 -2.94 -10.70
CA ALA A 295 3.77 -1.53 -10.55
C ALA A 295 2.40 -1.27 -11.22
N GLU A 296 1.47 -0.65 -10.50
CA GLU A 296 0.19 -0.15 -11.02
C GLU A 296 0.30 1.38 -11.07
N ILE A 297 0.35 1.93 -12.29
CA ILE A 297 0.59 3.35 -12.57
C ILE A 297 -0.73 4.08 -12.81
N SER A 298 -1.77 3.38 -13.27
CA SER A 298 -3.12 3.95 -13.33
C SER A 298 -3.58 4.37 -11.94
N VAL A 299 -4.28 5.51 -11.87
CA VAL A 299 -4.94 5.97 -10.64
C VAL A 299 -6.09 5.05 -10.27
N ALA A 300 -6.87 4.61 -11.27
CA ALA A 300 -7.92 3.62 -11.07
C ALA A 300 -7.28 2.23 -10.97
N SER A 301 -7.57 1.51 -9.89
CA SER A 301 -7.03 0.18 -9.66
C SER A 301 -7.74 -0.85 -10.53
N THR A 302 -7.00 -1.84 -11.04
CA THR A 302 -7.57 -2.85 -11.94
C THR A 302 -7.02 -4.23 -11.61
N LYS A 303 -5.76 -4.50 -11.97
CA LYS A 303 -5.07 -5.76 -11.68
C LYS A 303 -4.87 -6.00 -10.18
N ALA A 304 -4.72 -4.95 -9.37
CA ALA A 304 -4.64 -5.14 -7.93
C ALA A 304 -5.97 -5.63 -7.35
N PHE A 305 -7.12 -5.14 -7.83
CA PHE A 305 -8.44 -5.61 -7.39
C PHE A 305 -8.63 -7.11 -7.56
N THR A 306 -8.48 -7.61 -8.78
CA THR A 306 -8.70 -9.04 -9.10
C THR A 306 -7.76 -9.94 -8.33
N SER A 307 -6.50 -9.52 -8.16
CA SER A 307 -5.50 -10.26 -7.40
C SER A 307 -5.71 -10.20 -5.89
N GLN A 308 -6.23 -9.09 -5.37
CA GLN A 308 -6.63 -8.97 -3.96
C GLN A 308 -7.82 -9.88 -3.64
N VAL A 309 -8.83 -9.94 -4.52
CA VAL A 309 -9.95 -10.87 -4.37
C VAL A 309 -9.43 -12.31 -4.30
N ALA A 310 -8.57 -12.72 -5.24
CA ALA A 310 -7.97 -14.06 -5.24
C ALA A 310 -7.18 -14.36 -3.95
N ALA A 311 -6.38 -13.41 -3.46
CA ALA A 311 -5.61 -13.56 -2.24
C ALA A 311 -6.49 -13.70 -0.97
N ILE A 312 -7.55 -12.90 -0.85
CA ILE A 312 -8.51 -12.99 0.26
C ILE A 312 -9.25 -14.33 0.21
N THR A 313 -9.66 -14.76 -0.98
CA THR A 313 -10.32 -16.07 -1.18
C THR A 313 -9.39 -17.21 -0.77
N MET A 314 -8.13 -17.21 -1.18
CA MET A 314 -7.15 -18.22 -0.75
C MET A 314 -6.93 -18.22 0.76
N PHE A 315 -6.93 -17.05 1.42
CA PHE A 315 -6.84 -16.99 2.88
C PHE A 315 -8.05 -17.68 3.54
N GLY A 316 -9.27 -17.39 3.06
CA GLY A 316 -10.48 -18.06 3.51
C GLY A 316 -10.44 -19.58 3.33
N MET A 317 -9.93 -20.06 2.19
CA MET A 317 -9.75 -21.49 1.92
C MET A 317 -8.73 -22.15 2.86
N MET A 318 -7.65 -21.45 3.24
CA MET A 318 -6.70 -21.94 4.24
C MET A 318 -7.35 -22.06 5.63
N VAL A 319 -8.19 -21.11 6.01
CA VAL A 319 -8.98 -21.19 7.26
C VAL A 319 -9.93 -22.39 7.19
N ALA A 320 -10.61 -22.61 6.05
CA ALA A 320 -11.52 -23.73 5.86
C ALA A 320 -10.78 -25.08 5.99
N THR A 321 -9.60 -25.18 5.36
CA THR A 321 -8.72 -26.36 5.47
C THR A 321 -8.33 -26.62 6.93
N ALA A 322 -7.90 -25.59 7.67
CA ALA A 322 -7.51 -25.71 9.08
C ALA A 322 -8.68 -26.11 10.01
N GLN A 323 -9.92 -25.82 9.59
CA GLN A 323 -11.15 -26.21 10.26
C GLN A 323 -11.74 -27.54 9.77
N GLY A 324 -11.06 -28.23 8.85
CA GLY A 324 -11.38 -29.60 8.43
C GLY A 324 -12.15 -29.73 7.13
N ALA A 325 -12.21 -28.68 6.30
CA ALA A 325 -12.71 -28.80 4.93
C ALA A 325 -11.85 -29.80 4.14
N SER A 326 -12.50 -30.73 3.44
CA SER A 326 -11.80 -31.75 2.65
C SER A 326 -11.33 -31.21 1.30
N ALA A 327 -10.39 -31.92 0.69
CA ALA A 327 -9.92 -31.64 -0.66
C ALA A 327 -11.08 -31.62 -1.68
N GLU A 328 -12.08 -32.48 -1.52
CA GLU A 328 -13.27 -32.53 -2.38
C GLU A 328 -14.18 -31.31 -2.20
N GLN A 329 -14.21 -30.69 -1.02
CA GLN A 329 -14.96 -29.45 -0.80
C GLN A 329 -14.25 -28.23 -1.41
N LEU A 330 -12.93 -28.28 -1.51
CA LEU A 330 -12.10 -27.19 -2.03
C LEU A 330 -11.80 -27.33 -3.52
N SER A 331 -11.95 -28.52 -4.11
CA SER A 331 -11.54 -28.82 -5.49
C SER A 331 -12.18 -27.87 -6.50
N GLU A 332 -13.48 -27.57 -6.36
CA GLU A 332 -14.18 -26.62 -7.23
C GLU A 332 -13.53 -25.23 -7.18
N TYR A 333 -13.23 -24.71 -5.99
CA TYR A 333 -12.58 -23.40 -5.84
C TYR A 333 -11.14 -23.40 -6.38
N VAL A 334 -10.41 -24.49 -6.18
CA VAL A 334 -9.04 -24.65 -6.68
C VAL A 334 -9.03 -24.68 -8.21
N ASP A 335 -9.94 -25.43 -8.82
CA ASP A 335 -10.07 -25.54 -10.28
C ASP A 335 -10.48 -24.20 -10.91
N GLU A 336 -11.43 -23.49 -10.29
CA GLU A 336 -11.86 -22.17 -10.76
C GLU A 336 -10.76 -21.11 -10.60
N LEU A 337 -10.00 -21.11 -9.49
CA LEU A 337 -8.85 -20.23 -9.34
C LEU A 337 -7.78 -20.51 -10.40
N ASP A 338 -7.44 -21.78 -10.65
CA ASP A 338 -6.46 -22.16 -11.68
C ASP A 338 -6.92 -21.75 -13.10
N ALA A 339 -8.22 -21.86 -13.40
CA ALA A 339 -8.79 -21.47 -14.68
C ALA A 339 -8.93 -19.95 -14.87
N LEU A 340 -9.08 -19.19 -13.78
CA LEU A 340 -9.40 -17.76 -13.77
C LEU A 340 -8.52 -16.90 -14.70
N PRO A 341 -7.17 -17.03 -14.74
CA PRO A 341 -6.34 -16.28 -15.69
C PRO A 341 -6.78 -16.44 -17.15
N GLY A 342 -7.12 -17.68 -17.55
CA GLY A 342 -7.57 -17.99 -18.92
C GLY A 342 -8.97 -17.44 -19.20
N GLU A 343 -9.86 -17.46 -18.23
CA GLU A 343 -11.19 -16.85 -18.37
C GLU A 343 -11.13 -15.33 -18.51
N ILE A 344 -10.24 -14.66 -17.76
CA ILE A 344 -10.00 -13.22 -17.93
C ILE A 344 -9.46 -12.93 -19.33
N GLU A 345 -8.50 -13.72 -19.82
CA GLU A 345 -7.94 -13.55 -21.18
C GLU A 345 -9.02 -13.69 -22.27
N LYS A 346 -9.90 -14.70 -22.14
CA LYS A 346 -11.05 -14.88 -23.04
C LYS A 346 -11.97 -13.67 -23.01
N VAL A 347 -12.36 -13.19 -21.82
CA VAL A 347 -13.26 -12.04 -21.68
C VAL A 347 -12.68 -10.79 -22.36
N LEU A 348 -11.39 -10.52 -22.15
CA LEU A 348 -10.72 -9.37 -22.76
C LEU A 348 -10.63 -9.50 -24.28
N GLY A 349 -10.31 -10.71 -24.79
CA GLY A 349 -10.18 -10.98 -26.21
C GLY A 349 -11.51 -10.95 -26.98
N GLU A 350 -12.57 -11.50 -26.37
CA GLU A 350 -13.89 -11.65 -27.02
C GLU A 350 -14.71 -10.37 -26.94
N TYR A 351 -14.79 -9.73 -25.77
CA TYR A 351 -15.72 -8.62 -25.53
C TYR A 351 -15.12 -7.23 -25.74
N GLY A 352 -13.80 -7.10 -25.91
CA GLY A 352 -13.15 -5.77 -26.00
C GLY A 352 -13.75 -4.85 -27.08
N LYS A 353 -14.08 -5.39 -28.27
CA LYS A 353 -14.73 -4.61 -29.35
C LYS A 353 -16.17 -4.24 -29.03
N GLU A 354 -16.92 -5.14 -28.39
CA GLU A 354 -18.30 -4.90 -27.98
C GLU A 354 -18.37 -3.83 -26.89
N VAL A 355 -17.52 -3.94 -25.86
CA VAL A 355 -17.38 -2.94 -24.80
C VAL A 355 -17.02 -1.57 -25.37
N GLN A 356 -16.10 -1.50 -26.35
CA GLN A 356 -15.78 -0.24 -27.01
C GLN A 356 -16.99 0.37 -27.76
N ALA A 357 -17.81 -0.46 -28.41
CA ALA A 357 -19.03 -0.01 -29.09
C ALA A 357 -20.09 0.48 -28.08
N ILE A 358 -20.25 -0.22 -26.96
CA ILE A 358 -21.11 0.19 -25.85
C ILE A 358 -20.63 1.53 -25.28
N ALA A 359 -19.34 1.67 -24.99
CA ALA A 359 -18.76 2.91 -24.48
C ALA A 359 -19.04 4.10 -25.41
N LYS A 360 -18.83 3.94 -26.73
CA LYS A 360 -19.15 4.98 -27.73
C LYS A 360 -20.64 5.35 -27.75
N LYS A 361 -21.53 4.37 -27.58
CA LYS A 361 -22.99 4.60 -27.53
C LYS A 361 -23.40 5.44 -26.32
N TYR A 362 -22.76 5.22 -25.17
CA TYR A 362 -23.14 5.84 -23.90
C TYR A 362 -22.26 7.04 -23.47
N ALA A 363 -21.17 7.34 -24.18
CA ALA A 363 -20.24 8.44 -23.87
C ALA A 363 -20.87 9.84 -23.77
N LYS A 364 -22.09 10.02 -24.29
CA LYS A 364 -22.83 11.30 -24.26
C LYS A 364 -23.65 11.53 -22.97
N TYR A 365 -23.74 10.54 -22.09
CA TYR A 365 -24.53 10.64 -20.87
C TYR A 365 -23.63 10.97 -19.68
N ASP A 366 -24.07 11.92 -18.86
CA ASP A 366 -23.33 12.35 -17.66
C ASP A 366 -23.62 11.50 -16.42
N ASN A 367 -24.57 10.55 -16.52
CA ASN A 367 -25.02 9.73 -15.40
C ASN A 367 -25.20 8.27 -15.83
N ALA A 368 -24.80 7.35 -14.96
CA ALA A 368 -24.99 5.92 -15.13
C ALA A 368 -25.43 5.30 -13.79
N LEU A 369 -26.27 4.27 -13.87
CA LEU A 369 -26.66 3.46 -12.71
C LEU A 369 -26.14 2.04 -12.93
N TYR A 370 -25.38 1.55 -11.96
CA TYR A 370 -24.90 0.17 -11.91
C TYR A 370 -25.77 -0.62 -10.93
N VAL A 371 -26.24 -1.79 -11.36
CA VAL A 371 -27.14 -2.63 -10.57
C VAL A 371 -26.59 -4.05 -10.57
N GLY A 372 -26.40 -4.58 -9.37
CA GLY A 372 -25.95 -5.95 -9.15
C GLY A 372 -26.65 -6.54 -7.93
N ARG A 373 -26.73 -7.86 -7.89
CA ARG A 373 -27.22 -8.64 -6.75
C ARG A 373 -26.25 -9.78 -6.49
N ASP A 374 -26.18 -10.22 -5.24
CA ASP A 374 -25.32 -11.34 -4.84
C ASP A 374 -23.85 -11.01 -5.16
N SER A 375 -23.05 -11.97 -5.64
CA SER A 375 -21.67 -11.74 -6.08
C SER A 375 -21.49 -10.64 -7.15
N LEU A 376 -22.56 -10.16 -7.80
CA LEU A 376 -22.50 -9.03 -8.72
C LEU A 376 -22.70 -7.67 -8.04
N PHE A 377 -23.15 -7.63 -6.78
CA PHE A 377 -23.31 -6.37 -6.04
C PHE A 377 -21.97 -5.65 -5.83
N PRO A 378 -20.88 -6.29 -5.33
CA PRO A 378 -19.58 -5.61 -5.23
C PRO A 378 -19.01 -5.23 -6.60
N THR A 379 -19.24 -6.05 -7.63
CA THR A 379 -18.85 -5.73 -9.02
C THR A 379 -19.57 -4.47 -9.53
N ALA A 380 -20.84 -4.29 -9.21
CA ALA A 380 -21.58 -3.08 -9.58
C ALA A 380 -21.07 -1.83 -8.86
N LEU A 381 -20.64 -1.96 -7.59
CA LEU A 381 -20.00 -0.87 -6.86
C LEU A 381 -18.64 -0.50 -7.46
N GLU A 382 -17.79 -1.49 -7.73
CA GLU A 382 -16.47 -1.27 -8.35
C GLU A 382 -16.60 -0.66 -9.75
N GLY A 383 -17.56 -1.11 -10.57
CA GLY A 383 -17.78 -0.54 -11.91
C GLY A 383 -18.33 0.89 -11.91
N ALA A 384 -18.94 1.33 -10.79
CA ALA A 384 -19.49 2.67 -10.64
C ALA A 384 -18.47 3.69 -10.08
N LEU A 385 -17.49 3.20 -9.31
CA LEU A 385 -16.38 3.99 -8.75
C LEU A 385 -15.48 4.52 -9.87
#